data_AF-A0A964BQN5-F1
#
_entry.id   AF-A0A964BQN5-F1
#
_cell.length_a   1.000
_cell.length_b   1.000
_cell.length_c   1.000
_cell.angle_alpha   90.00
_cell.angle_beta   90.00
_cell.angle_gamma   90.00
#
_symmetry.space_group_name_H-M   'P 1'
#
loop_
_entity.id
_entity.type
_entity.pdbx_description
1 polymer ?
#
loop_
_entity_poly.entity_id
_entity_poly.type
_entity_poly.pdbx_seq_one_letter_code
_entity_poly.pdbx_strand_id
1 'polypeptide(L)'
;MMFRRRNNIIKQAGKRLAPDSKQLKTIFQDLFSNPTSEQKHQQPDINSDDNPRANKPKKKRNESYYRDKLAKSLNGQTEVRVPSGRIDILTSNQIIEVKHIKKWNAALGQVITYGYHYPNHQKRIHLFGVENNSSKILLIQKQCQEQNIIATFEE
;
A
#
# COMPACT_ATOMS: atom_id res chain seq x y z
N MET A 1 16.22 -9.96 -59.31
CA MET A 1 17.41 -10.44 -58.56
C MET A 1 16.91 -11.38 -57.46
N MET A 2 17.17 -12.68 -57.60
CA MET A 2 16.90 -13.72 -56.59
C MET A 2 17.93 -13.64 -55.47
N PHE A 3 17.54 -13.88 -54.21
CA PHE A 3 18.30 -14.73 -53.28
C PHE A 3 17.37 -15.40 -52.26
N ARG A 4 17.74 -16.62 -51.88
CA ARG A 4 16.95 -17.69 -51.26
C ARG A 4 16.98 -17.68 -49.71
N ARG A 5 15.90 -18.24 -49.13
CA ARG A 5 15.72 -19.00 -47.85
C ARG A 5 16.92 -19.16 -46.89
N ARG A 6 16.64 -19.12 -45.57
CA ARG A 6 16.62 -20.31 -44.66
C ARG A 6 16.13 -20.01 -43.23
N ASN A 7 15.64 -21.08 -42.60
CA ASN A 7 14.86 -21.19 -41.36
C ASN A 7 15.70 -21.23 -40.06
N ASN A 8 14.99 -20.94 -38.95
CA ASN A 8 15.02 -21.51 -37.58
C ASN A 8 16.33 -22.04 -36.95
N ILE A 9 16.65 -21.51 -35.76
CA ILE A 9 17.24 -22.26 -34.64
C ILE A 9 16.55 -21.83 -33.33
N ILE A 10 15.75 -22.72 -32.74
CA ILE A 10 15.40 -22.70 -31.31
C ILE A 10 16.43 -23.61 -30.61
N LYS A 11 16.96 -23.18 -29.45
CA LYS A 11 17.26 -24.09 -28.31
C LYS A 11 17.40 -23.31 -26.99
N GLN A 12 16.81 -23.92 -25.97
CA GLN A 12 16.54 -23.47 -24.61
C GLN A 12 17.79 -23.31 -23.73
N ALA A 13 17.73 -22.42 -22.73
CA ALA A 13 18.27 -22.65 -21.39
C ALA A 13 17.72 -21.60 -20.41
N GLY A 14 16.81 -22.01 -19.52
CA GLY A 14 16.22 -21.11 -18.53
C GLY A 14 15.46 -21.85 -17.42
N LYS A 15 16.02 -22.93 -16.90
CA LYS A 15 15.54 -23.51 -15.63
C LYS A 15 16.14 -22.71 -14.48
N ARG A 16 15.42 -21.71 -13.98
CA ARG A 16 15.65 -21.18 -12.63
C ARG A 16 14.88 -22.08 -11.66
N LEU A 17 15.63 -22.88 -10.90
CA LEU A 17 15.13 -23.67 -9.80
C LEU A 17 14.61 -22.72 -8.72
N ALA A 18 13.29 -22.63 -8.57
CA ALA A 18 12.70 -22.13 -7.35
C ALA A 18 12.89 -23.21 -6.26
N PRO A 19 13.35 -22.87 -5.04
CA PRO A 19 13.47 -23.85 -3.98
C PRO A 19 12.08 -24.37 -3.60
N ASP A 20 11.99 -25.68 -3.37
CA ASP A 20 10.75 -26.38 -3.03
C ASP A 20 10.17 -25.79 -1.73
N SER A 21 8.88 -25.44 -1.78
CA SER A 21 8.05 -24.98 -0.66
C SER A 21 8.16 -25.85 0.61
N LYS A 22 8.54 -27.13 0.46
CA LYS A 22 8.79 -28.03 1.58
C LYS A 22 10.07 -27.67 2.35
N GLN A 23 11.15 -27.27 1.67
CA GLN A 23 12.41 -26.86 2.33
C GLN A 23 12.24 -25.58 3.15
N LEU A 24 11.43 -24.62 2.69
CA LEU A 24 11.16 -23.39 3.44
C LEU A 24 10.36 -23.64 4.73
N LYS A 25 9.48 -24.65 4.75
CA LYS A 25 8.73 -25.03 5.95
C LYS A 25 9.62 -25.68 7.00
N THR A 26 10.57 -26.52 6.58
CA THR A 26 11.52 -27.16 7.50
C THR A 26 12.43 -26.15 8.17
N ILE A 27 12.97 -25.19 7.40
CA ILE A 27 13.83 -24.10 7.94
C ILE A 27 13.08 -23.25 8.97
N PHE A 28 11.79 -22.97 8.74
CA PHE A 28 10.97 -22.23 9.71
C PHE A 28 10.61 -23.06 10.95
N GLN A 29 10.47 -24.38 10.84
CA GLN A 29 10.16 -25.24 11.98
C GLN A 29 11.34 -25.46 12.93
N ASP A 30 12.55 -25.52 12.38
CA ASP A 30 13.76 -25.72 13.17
C ASP A 30 14.18 -24.45 13.94
N LEU A 31 13.76 -23.26 13.48
CA LEU A 31 14.08 -21.98 14.13
C LEU A 31 13.26 -21.71 15.41
N PHE A 32 12.10 -22.37 15.57
CA PHE A 32 11.16 -22.14 16.69
C PHE A 32 11.00 -23.35 17.63
N SER A 33 11.80 -24.40 17.41
CA SER A 33 11.75 -25.61 18.22
C SER A 33 12.90 -25.64 19.21
N ASN A 34 12.79 -24.85 20.29
CA ASN A 34 13.34 -25.19 21.60
C ASN A 34 12.77 -24.27 22.69
N PRO A 35 11.88 -24.80 23.57
CA PRO A 35 11.52 -24.16 24.82
C PRO A 35 12.45 -24.69 25.94
N THR A 36 13.22 -23.81 26.57
CA THR A 36 13.92 -24.16 27.80
C THR A 36 13.14 -23.65 29.01
N SER A 37 12.80 -24.63 29.83
CA SER A 37 12.16 -24.72 31.14
C SER A 37 12.28 -23.58 32.18
N GLU A 38 11.16 -23.44 32.90
CA GLU A 38 10.98 -23.29 34.36
C GLU A 38 11.38 -22.00 35.09
N GLN A 39 10.40 -21.36 35.74
CA GLN A 39 10.22 -21.41 37.21
C GLN A 39 8.82 -20.88 37.64
N LYS A 40 8.27 -21.48 38.71
CA LYS A 40 6.91 -21.32 39.27
C LYS A 40 7.01 -20.97 40.76
N HIS A 41 6.01 -20.26 41.31
CA HIS A 41 5.81 -19.75 42.71
C HIS A 41 6.37 -18.33 42.96
N GLN A 42 5.70 -17.37 43.61
CA GLN A 42 4.52 -17.33 44.51
C GLN A 42 3.91 -15.91 44.46
N GLN A 43 2.59 -15.81 44.62
CA GLN A 43 1.84 -14.56 44.80
C GLN A 43 1.72 -14.24 46.29
N PRO A 44 1.79 -12.96 46.70
CA PRO A 44 0.92 -12.49 47.77
C PRO A 44 0.11 -11.27 47.34
N ASP A 45 -1.15 -11.28 47.78
CA ASP A 45 -2.17 -10.26 47.57
C ASP A 45 -1.77 -8.92 48.19
N ILE A 46 -1.76 -7.86 47.38
CA ILE A 46 -1.87 -6.47 47.86
C ILE A 46 -2.79 -5.71 46.91
N ASN A 47 -3.92 -5.28 47.47
CA ASN A 47 -4.95 -4.45 46.83
C ASN A 47 -4.32 -3.26 46.07
N SER A 48 -4.65 -3.13 44.79
CA SER A 48 -4.44 -1.89 44.04
C SER A 48 -5.69 -1.59 43.24
N ASP A 49 -6.35 -0.51 43.64
CA ASP A 49 -7.29 0.33 42.90
C ASP A 49 -7.64 -0.13 41.47
N ASP A 50 -8.61 -1.03 41.36
CA ASP A 50 -9.29 -1.32 40.10
C ASP A 50 -10.23 -0.16 39.74
N ASN A 51 -9.65 0.92 39.21
CA ASN A 51 -10.36 1.87 38.38
C ASN A 51 -10.43 1.28 36.96
N PRO A 52 -11.59 0.83 36.46
CA PRO A 52 -11.70 0.41 35.08
C PRO A 52 -11.62 1.67 34.21
N ARG A 53 -10.40 2.06 33.81
CA ARG A 53 -10.19 3.07 32.78
C ARG A 53 -10.76 2.51 31.48
N ALA A 54 -12.04 2.78 31.27
CA ALA A 54 -12.83 2.35 30.14
C ALA A 54 -12.01 2.47 28.85
N ASN A 55 -11.81 1.35 28.16
CA ASN A 55 -11.25 1.27 26.82
C ASN A 55 -12.15 2.08 25.88
N LYS A 56 -11.93 3.39 25.79
CA LYS A 56 -12.66 4.24 24.85
C LYS A 56 -12.32 3.76 23.42
N PRO A 57 -13.31 3.46 22.59
CA PRO A 57 -13.05 3.00 21.23
C PRO A 57 -12.26 4.08 20.47
N LYS A 58 -11.16 3.68 19.82
CA LYS A 58 -10.37 4.58 18.98
C LYS A 58 -11.29 5.20 17.92
N LYS A 59 -11.34 6.53 17.86
CA LYS A 59 -12.14 7.27 16.88
C LYS A 59 -11.70 6.86 15.47
N LYS A 60 -12.63 6.39 14.64
CA LYS A 60 -12.35 6.06 13.24
C LYS A 60 -11.90 7.32 12.51
N ARG A 61 -10.71 7.26 11.91
CA ARG A 61 -10.20 8.30 11.01
C ARG A 61 -10.91 8.17 9.67
N ASN A 62 -11.40 9.28 9.15
CA ASN A 62 -12.08 9.35 7.85
C ASN A 62 -11.13 9.94 6.79
N GLU A 63 -11.58 9.99 5.54
CA GLU A 63 -10.81 10.52 4.40
C GLU A 63 -10.27 11.93 4.64
N SER A 64 -11.09 12.83 5.21
CA SER A 64 -10.67 14.19 5.53
C SER A 64 -9.49 14.25 6.51
N TYR A 65 -9.41 13.32 7.48
CA TYR A 65 -8.26 13.26 8.39
C TYR A 65 -6.95 13.02 7.64
N TYR A 66 -6.92 12.01 6.75
CA TYR A 66 -5.72 11.67 6.00
C TYR A 66 -5.38 12.75 4.97
N ARG A 67 -6.40 13.35 4.32
CA ARG A 67 -6.24 14.50 3.42
C ARG A 67 -5.59 15.68 4.12
N ASP A 68 -6.17 16.14 5.23
CA ASP A 68 -5.71 17.35 5.91
C ASP A 68 -4.31 17.14 6.53
N LYS A 69 -4.04 15.95 7.06
CA LYS A 69 -2.71 15.56 7.55
C LYS A 69 -1.67 15.61 6.42
N LEU A 70 -1.96 14.99 5.28
CA LEU A 70 -1.03 14.94 4.14
C LEU A 70 -0.86 16.31 3.48
N ALA A 71 -1.94 17.07 3.33
CA ALA A 71 -1.88 18.42 2.77
C ALA A 71 -1.00 19.33 3.61
N LYS A 72 -1.11 19.25 4.94
CA LYS A 72 -0.23 19.99 5.86
C LYS A 72 1.23 19.63 5.68
N SER A 73 1.58 18.34 5.54
CA SER A 73 2.99 17.93 5.39
C SER A 73 3.58 18.28 4.03
N LEU A 74 2.74 18.45 3.01
CA LEU A 74 3.14 18.80 1.64
C LEU A 74 2.97 20.28 1.31
N ASN A 75 2.50 21.08 2.28
CA ASN A 75 2.14 22.48 2.07
C ASN A 75 1.15 22.67 0.90
N GLY A 76 0.21 21.73 0.76
CA GLY A 76 -0.78 21.67 -0.32
C GLY A 76 -2.11 22.32 0.02
N GLN A 77 -2.82 22.79 -1.00
CA GLN A 77 -4.19 23.28 -0.90
C GLN A 77 -5.16 22.11 -0.96
N THR A 78 -6.19 22.10 -0.12
CA THR A 78 -7.21 21.06 -0.15
C THR A 78 -8.42 21.46 -0.97
N GLU A 79 -9.15 20.47 -1.45
CA GLU A 79 -10.52 20.65 -1.95
C GLU A 79 -10.63 21.66 -3.12
N VAL A 80 -9.63 21.67 -4.00
CA VAL A 80 -9.51 22.62 -5.12
C VAL A 80 -10.51 22.27 -6.21
N ARG A 81 -11.41 23.21 -6.54
CA ARG A 81 -12.44 23.02 -7.57
C ARG A 81 -11.84 23.08 -8.97
N VAL A 82 -12.24 22.13 -9.80
CA VAL A 82 -11.98 22.09 -11.25
C VAL A 82 -13.29 21.77 -11.97
N PRO A 83 -13.42 22.01 -13.29
CA PRO A 83 -14.65 21.71 -14.02
C PRO A 83 -15.13 20.25 -13.88
N SER A 84 -14.19 19.30 -13.77
CA SER A 84 -14.50 17.87 -13.64
C SER A 84 -14.68 17.38 -12.21
N GLY A 85 -14.69 18.27 -11.21
CA GLY A 85 -14.88 17.90 -9.81
C GLY A 85 -13.99 18.67 -8.85
N ARG A 86 -13.34 17.95 -7.95
CA ARG A 86 -12.56 18.55 -6.88
C ARG A 86 -11.35 17.71 -6.53
N ILE A 87 -10.17 18.33 -6.56
CA ILE A 87 -8.91 17.70 -6.22
C ILE A 87 -8.77 17.72 -4.69
N ASP A 88 -8.49 16.57 -4.07
CA ASP A 88 -8.33 16.49 -2.62
C ASP A 88 -7.15 17.31 -2.13
N ILE A 89 -5.99 17.20 -2.80
CA ILE A 89 -4.79 17.99 -2.50
C ILE A 89 -4.09 18.40 -3.79
N LEU A 90 -3.82 19.70 -3.92
CA LEU A 90 -2.99 20.30 -4.96
C LEU A 90 -1.74 20.89 -4.33
N THR A 91 -0.56 20.48 -4.80
CA THR A 91 0.73 21.11 -4.44
C THR A 91 1.25 21.90 -5.64
N SER A 92 2.47 22.46 -5.54
CA SER A 92 3.15 23.10 -6.66
C SER A 92 3.48 22.15 -7.82
N ASN A 93 3.46 20.84 -7.60
CA ASN A 93 3.91 19.84 -8.58
C ASN A 93 3.12 18.52 -8.58
N GLN A 94 2.14 18.35 -7.70
CA GLN A 94 1.34 17.13 -7.59
C GLN A 94 -0.16 17.42 -7.53
N ILE A 95 -0.93 16.50 -8.10
CA ILE A 95 -2.34 16.33 -7.80
C ILE A 95 -2.51 15.00 -7.08
N ILE A 96 -3.18 15.03 -5.94
CA ILE A 96 -3.28 13.87 -5.04
C ILE A 96 -4.74 13.61 -4.73
N GLU A 97 -5.17 12.37 -4.95
CA GLU A 97 -6.47 11.86 -4.53
C GLU A 97 -6.27 10.93 -3.32
N VAL A 98 -7.00 11.19 -2.24
CA VAL A 98 -6.90 10.47 -0.96
C VAL A 98 -8.09 9.55 -0.83
N LYS A 99 -7.86 8.25 -0.64
CA LYS A 99 -8.99 7.31 -0.57
C LYS A 99 -8.71 6.09 0.26
N HIS A 100 -9.76 5.51 0.84
CA HIS A 100 -9.62 4.22 1.50
C HIS A 100 -9.15 3.16 0.48
N ILE A 101 -8.21 2.28 0.83
CA ILE A 101 -7.58 1.31 -0.09
C ILE A 101 -8.59 0.45 -0.85
N LYS A 102 -9.70 0.07 -0.22
CA LYS A 102 -10.83 -0.64 -0.86
C LYS A 102 -11.44 0.10 -2.08
N LYS A 103 -11.23 1.41 -2.22
CA LYS A 103 -11.75 2.27 -3.28
C LYS A 103 -10.65 2.79 -4.22
N TRP A 104 -9.48 2.14 -4.26
CA TRP A 104 -8.32 2.59 -5.04
C TRP A 104 -8.62 2.83 -6.54
N ASN A 105 -9.49 2.01 -7.16
CA ASN A 105 -9.90 2.19 -8.56
C ASN A 105 -10.60 3.53 -8.81
N ALA A 106 -11.44 3.97 -7.86
CA ALA A 106 -12.08 5.26 -7.96
C ALA A 106 -11.05 6.39 -7.86
N ALA A 107 -10.08 6.25 -6.95
CA ALA A 107 -9.01 7.23 -6.79
C ALA A 107 -8.16 7.37 -8.07
N LEU A 108 -7.85 6.24 -8.70
CA LEU A 108 -7.13 6.19 -9.97
C LEU A 108 -7.89 6.94 -11.08
N GLY A 109 -9.19 6.67 -11.26
CA GLY A 109 -10.01 7.37 -12.27
C GLY A 109 -10.10 8.88 -12.03
N GLN A 110 -10.25 9.30 -10.77
CA GLN A 110 -10.34 10.71 -10.40
C GLN A 110 -9.02 11.44 -10.65
N VAL A 111 -7.88 10.91 -10.20
CA VAL A 111 -6.59 11.60 -10.39
C VAL A 111 -6.21 11.74 -11.87
N ILE A 112 -6.58 10.77 -12.71
CA ILE A 112 -6.43 10.85 -14.17
C ILE A 112 -7.29 11.98 -14.73
N THR A 113 -8.57 12.01 -14.34
CA THR A 113 -9.54 13.01 -14.78
C THR A 113 -9.11 14.42 -14.40
N TYR A 114 -8.60 14.61 -13.18
CA TYR A 114 -8.13 15.92 -12.72
C TYR A 114 -6.83 16.35 -13.38
N GLY A 115 -5.97 15.40 -13.75
CA GLY A 115 -4.71 15.69 -14.42
C GLY A 115 -4.84 16.32 -15.80
N TYR A 116 -6.02 16.29 -16.40
CA TYR A 116 -6.33 17.09 -17.59
C TYR A 116 -6.14 18.59 -17.35
N HIS A 117 -6.50 19.09 -16.17
CA HIS A 117 -6.39 20.51 -15.81
C HIS A 117 -4.99 20.91 -15.34
N TYR A 118 -4.15 19.92 -14.99
CA TYR A 118 -2.79 20.11 -14.48
C TYR A 118 -1.82 19.16 -15.21
N PRO A 119 -1.56 19.37 -16.52
CA PRO A 119 -0.85 18.39 -17.35
C PRO A 119 0.60 18.13 -16.90
N ASN A 120 1.24 19.13 -16.29
CA ASN A 120 2.61 19.05 -15.80
C ASN A 120 2.73 18.54 -14.35
N HIS A 121 1.60 18.30 -13.66
CA HIS A 121 1.64 17.81 -12.29
C HIS A 121 1.73 16.28 -12.26
N GLN A 122 2.57 15.78 -11.36
CA GLN A 122 2.68 14.37 -11.06
C GLN A 122 1.39 13.91 -10.37
N LYS A 123 0.74 12.91 -10.96
CA LYS A 123 -0.47 12.29 -10.42
C LYS A 123 -0.08 11.35 -9.29
N ARG A 124 -0.85 11.38 -8.20
CA ARG A 124 -0.66 10.49 -7.06
C ARG A 124 -2.00 10.04 -6.49
N ILE A 125 -2.09 8.77 -6.13
CA ILE A 125 -3.12 8.30 -5.20
C ILE A 125 -2.48 8.03 -3.84
N HIS A 126 -3.15 8.47 -2.78
CA HIS A 126 -2.76 8.20 -1.40
C HIS A 126 -3.83 7.34 -0.74
N LEU A 127 -3.50 6.07 -0.51
CA LEU A 127 -4.43 5.07 -0.05
C LEU A 127 -4.27 4.86 1.46
N PHE A 128 -5.38 4.95 2.20
CA PHE A 128 -5.38 4.68 3.63
C PHE A 128 -6.14 3.41 4.01
N GLY A 129 -5.76 2.81 5.14
CA GLY A 129 -6.34 1.61 5.71
C GLY A 129 -5.57 0.34 5.38
N VAL A 130 -5.78 -0.69 6.19
CA VAL A 130 -5.02 -1.94 6.15
C VAL A 130 -5.47 -2.83 4.98
N GLU A 131 -4.51 -3.32 4.21
CA GLU A 131 -4.68 -4.37 3.20
C GLU A 131 -3.61 -5.43 3.41
N ASN A 132 -4.01 -6.61 3.90
CA ASN A 132 -3.07 -7.70 4.21
C ASN A 132 -2.71 -8.52 2.97
N ASN A 133 -3.39 -8.32 1.83
CA ASN A 133 -3.10 -9.03 0.60
C ASN A 133 -1.97 -8.33 -0.17
N SER A 134 -0.74 -8.84 -0.02
CA SER A 134 0.44 -8.33 -0.72
C SER A 134 0.31 -8.35 -2.25
N SER A 135 -0.34 -9.36 -2.83
CA SER A 135 -0.58 -9.43 -4.27
C SER A 135 -1.47 -8.29 -4.77
N LYS A 136 -2.43 -7.86 -3.95
CA LYS A 136 -3.28 -6.71 -4.27
C LYS A 136 -2.53 -5.39 -4.17
N ILE A 137 -1.66 -5.22 -3.17
CA ILE A 137 -0.78 -4.02 -3.08
C ILE A 137 0.12 -3.94 -4.32
N LEU A 138 0.75 -5.06 -4.70
CA LEU A 138 1.60 -5.14 -5.90
C LEU A 138 0.82 -4.83 -7.18
N LEU A 139 -0.41 -5.33 -7.30
CA LEU A 139 -1.28 -5.01 -8.43
C LEU A 139 -1.54 -3.50 -8.54
N ILE A 140 -1.93 -2.85 -7.43
CA ILE A 140 -2.20 -1.41 -7.39
C ILE A 140 -0.95 -0.63 -7.81
N GLN A 141 0.21 -0.98 -7.24
CA GLN A 141 1.48 -0.32 -7.55
C GLN A 141 1.84 -0.47 -9.04
N LYS A 142 1.73 -1.69 -9.58
CA LYS A 142 2.02 -1.97 -11.00
C LYS A 142 1.12 -1.14 -11.92
N GLN A 143 -0.19 -1.12 -11.67
CA GLN A 143 -1.13 -0.38 -12.52
C GLN A 143 -0.94 1.14 -12.43
N CYS A 144 -0.57 1.66 -11.26
CA CYS A 144 -0.24 3.08 -11.11
C CYS A 144 1.06 3.42 -11.86
N GLN A 145 2.09 2.59 -11.72
CA GLN A 145 3.37 2.78 -12.39
C GLN A 145 3.25 2.78 -13.92
N GLU A 146 2.47 1.85 -14.49
CA GLU A 146 2.20 1.77 -15.94
C GLU A 146 1.55 3.06 -16.49
N GLN A 147 0.88 3.84 -15.64
CA GLN A 147 0.22 5.09 -16.00
C GLN A 147 1.00 6.33 -15.56
N ASN A 148 2.23 6.16 -15.07
CA ASN A 148 3.04 7.22 -14.46
C ASN A 148 2.32 7.93 -13.30
N ILE A 149 1.69 7.14 -12.42
CA ILE A 149 0.99 7.60 -11.23
C ILE A 149 1.70 7.03 -10.00
N ILE A 150 1.94 7.88 -8.99
CA ILE A 150 2.55 7.46 -7.74
C ILE A 150 1.46 6.87 -6.83
N ALA A 151 1.69 5.67 -6.30
CA ALA A 151 0.87 5.08 -5.24
C ALA A 151 1.61 5.17 -3.90
N THR A 152 0.93 5.68 -2.87
CA THR A 152 1.44 5.71 -1.50
C THR A 152 0.40 5.18 -0.52
N PHE A 153 0.84 4.63 0.60
CA PHE A 153 -0.01 3.89 1.54
C PHE A 153 0.19 4.40 2.97
N GLU A 154 -0.88 4.47 3.76
CA GLU A 154 -0.87 4.79 5.19
C GLU A 154 -1.91 3.92 5.94
N GLU A 155 -1.64 3.56 7.20
CA GLU A 155 -2.58 2.83 8.07
C GLU A 155 -3.36 3.76 9.01
#